data_AF-K1SUP6-F1
#
_entry.id   AF-K1SUP6-F1
#
_cell.length_a   1.000
_cell.length_b   1.000
_cell.length_c   1.000
_cell.angle_alpha   90.00
_cell.angle_beta   90.00
_cell.angle_gamma   90.00
#
_symmetry.space_group_name_H-M   'P 1'
#
loop_
_entity.id
_entity.type
_entity.pdbx_description
1 polymer ?
#
loop_
_entity_poly.entity_id
_entity_poly.type
_entity_poly.pdbx_seq_one_letter_code
_entity_poly.pdbx_strand_id
1 'polypeptide(L)' 'SMVAPFNEKKPVPSCRNADGPYNDNQFVLTVDGFIVSDNVTVSGSDVYDLGFKYSDHNPVYMTFKLNG' A
#
# COMPACT_ATOMS: atom_id res chain seq x y z
N SER A 1 -7.31 -10.80 -10.41
CA SER A 1 -6.68 -9.57 -10.92
C SER A 1 -5.67 -9.00 -9.93
N MET A 2 -4.82 -8.06 -10.35
CA MET A 2 -3.91 -7.31 -9.47
C MET A 2 -4.56 -6.00 -9.03
N VAL A 3 -4.39 -5.62 -7.77
CA VAL A 3 -4.96 -4.42 -7.16
C VAL A 3 -3.83 -3.65 -6.48
N ALA A 4 -3.54 -2.46 -7.00
CA ALA A 4 -2.57 -1.55 -6.41
C ALA A 4 -3.24 -0.67 -5.33
N PRO A 5 -2.59 -0.44 -4.18
CA PRO A 5 -3.05 0.50 -3.16
C PRO A 5 -2.65 1.92 -3.58
N PHE A 6 -3.35 2.48 -4.56
CA PHE A 6 -2.96 3.74 -5.18
C PHE A 6 -4.11 4.74 -5.21
N ASN A 7 -3.83 5.91 -4.65
CA ASN A 7 -4.71 7.07 -4.66
C ASN A 7 -4.06 8.20 -5.45
N GLU A 8 -4.56 8.45 -6.67
CA GLU A 8 -4.02 9.49 -7.57
C GLU A 8 -4.01 10.89 -6.96
N LYS A 9 -4.98 11.21 -6.10
CA LYS A 9 -5.10 12.55 -5.49
C LYS A 9 -4.15 12.74 -4.30
N LYS A 10 -3.74 11.65 -3.67
CA LYS A 10 -2.84 11.65 -2.52
C LYS A 10 -1.95 10.39 -2.58
N PRO A 11 -0.95 10.35 -3.47
CA PRO A 11 -0.07 9.20 -3.57
C PRO A 11 0.74 9.06 -2.29
N VAL A 12 0.73 7.86 -1.71
CA VAL A 12 1.49 7.52 -0.51
C VAL A 12 2.31 6.25 -0.82
N PRO A 13 3.62 6.23 -0.53
CA PRO A 13 4.45 5.06 -0.76
C PRO A 13 4.16 3.95 0.26
N SER A 14 4.25 2.70 -0.18
CA SER A 14 4.11 1.54 0.71
C SER A 14 5.42 1.17 1.41
N CYS A 15 6.57 1.55 0.85
CA CYS A 15 7.88 1.15 1.34
C CYS A 15 8.91 2.29 1.17
N ARG A 16 9.93 2.31 2.04
CA ARG A 16 11.18 3.04 1.85
C ARG A 16 12.35 2.05 1.72
N ASN A 17 13.47 2.48 1.13
CA ASN A 17 14.68 1.66 1.17
C ASN A 17 15.12 1.39 2.63
N ALA A 18 15.54 0.15 2.89
CA ALA A 18 15.93 -0.37 4.21
C ALA A 18 17.46 -0.44 4.39
N ASP A 19 18.19 0.49 3.77
CA ASP A 19 19.66 0.55 3.78
C ASP A 19 20.25 1.31 4.99
N GLY A 20 19.40 1.81 5.88
CA GLY A 20 19.81 2.49 7.10
C GLY A 20 18.65 2.91 8.01
N PRO A 21 18.96 3.60 9.12
CA PRO A 21 17.98 4.22 10.00
C PRO A 21 17.07 5.19 9.23
N TYR A 22 15.84 5.36 9.72
CA TYR A 22 14.86 6.22 9.06
C TYR A 22 15.33 7.68 8.96
N ASN A 23 15.16 8.27 7.78
CA ASN A 23 15.21 9.71 7.53
C ASN A 23 14.29 10.06 6.35
N ASP A 24 13.94 11.34 6.23
CA ASP A 24 12.98 11.87 5.25
C ASP A 24 13.54 11.99 3.82
N ASN A 25 14.85 11.82 3.63
CA ASN A 25 15.51 11.87 2.32
C ASN A 25 15.70 10.48 1.68
N GLN A 26 15.08 9.45 2.26
CA GLN A 26 15.15 8.08 1.76
C GLN A 26 14.35 7.89 0.48
N PHE A 27 14.80 6.95 -0.36
CA PHE A 27 14.09 6.56 -1.56
C PHE A 27 12.82 5.80 -1.17
N VAL A 28 11.69 6.21 -1.73
CA VAL A 28 10.37 5.61 -1.46
C VAL A 28 9.77 5.00 -2.72
N LEU A 29 9.04 3.90 -2.56
CA LEU A 29 8.42 3.16 -3.63
C LEU A 29 7.15 2.44 -3.17
N THR A 30 6.35 2.00 -4.13
CA THR A 30 5.19 1.13 -3.87
C THR A 30 5.47 -0.24 -4.47
N VAL A 31 5.57 -1.25 -3.60
CA VAL A 31 5.78 -2.66 -3.97
C VAL A 31 4.72 -3.58 -3.37
N ASP A 32 3.95 -3.08 -2.41
CA ASP A 32 2.93 -3.85 -1.71
C ASP A 32 1.57 -3.69 -2.41
N GLY A 33 0.76 -4.75 -2.41
CA GLY A 33 -0.56 -4.77 -3.03
C GLY A 33 -1.26 -6.12 -2.87
N PHE A 34 -2.35 -6.30 -3.60
CA PHE A 34 -3.20 -7.49 -3.48
C PHE A 34 -3.40 -8.19 -4.83
N ILE A 35 -3.40 -9.53 -4.80
CA ILE A 35 -3.89 -10.36 -5.91
C ILE A 35 -5.22 -10.96 -5.46
N VAL A 36 -6.27 -10.77 -6.26
CA VAL A 36 -7.64 -11.18 -5.92
C VAL A 36 -8.20 -12.17 -6.92
N SER A 37 -9.04 -13.09 -6.46
CA SER A 37 -9.81 -14.04 -7.28
C SER A 37 -11.09 -13.41 -7.84
N ASP A 38 -11.71 -14.05 -8.83
CA ASP A 38 -12.88 -13.50 -9.55
C ASP A 38 -14.13 -13.33 -8.68
N ASN A 39 -14.22 -14.08 -7.57
CA ASN A 39 -15.31 -13.94 -6.59
C ASN A 39 -15.09 -12.79 -5.60
N VAL A 40 -14.12 -11.88 -5.85
CA VAL A 40 -13.85 -10.71 -5.02
C VAL A 40 -14.14 -9.44 -5.81
N THR A 41 -15.06 -8.62 -5.31
CA THR A 41 -15.27 -7.25 -5.81
C THR A 41 -14.53 -6.27 -4.91
N VAL A 42 -13.64 -5.45 -5.48
CA VAL A 42 -12.89 -4.42 -4.75
C VAL A 42 -13.59 -3.07 -4.87
N SER A 43 -13.85 -2.40 -3.75
CA SER A 43 -14.43 -1.05 -3.71
C SER A 43 -13.41 0.03 -3.35
N GLY A 44 -12.23 -0.33 -2.85
CA GLY A 44 -11.14 0.61 -2.61
C GLY A 44 -9.85 -0.09 -2.16
N SER A 45 -8.71 0.52 -2.45
CA SER A 45 -7.40 0.11 -1.93
C SER A 45 -6.50 1.34 -1.82
N ASP A 46 -5.79 1.48 -0.71
CA ASP A 46 -4.93 2.64 -0.44
C ASP A 46 -3.84 2.26 0.59
N VAL A 47 -2.94 3.20 0.85
CA VAL A 47 -1.89 3.10 1.86
C VAL A 47 -2.26 3.91 3.10
N TYR A 48 -2.09 3.33 4.28
CA TYR A 48 -2.25 4.05 5.54
C TYR A 48 -0.95 4.76 5.90
N ASP A 49 -0.90 6.07 5.66
CA ASP A 49 0.30 6.89 5.86
C ASP A 49 0.62 7.06 7.35
N LEU A 50 1.56 6.25 7.85
CA LEU A 50 2.10 6.33 9.20
C LEU A 50 3.47 7.00 9.22
N GLY A 51 3.92 7.55 8.09
CA GLY A 51 5.26 8.12 7.95
C GLY A 51 6.38 7.16 8.35
N PHE A 52 6.23 5.86 8.08
CA PHE A 52 7.21 4.83 8.44
C PHE A 52 7.57 4.76 9.93
N LYS A 53 6.71 5.29 10.82
CA LYS A 53 6.97 5.37 12.26
C LYS A 53 7.19 4.02 12.94
N TYR A 54 6.60 2.96 12.38
CA TYR A 54 6.54 1.63 13.01
C TYR A 54 7.24 0.54 12.18
N SER A 55 7.51 0.79 10.90
CA SER A 55 8.18 -0.11 9.97
C SER A 55 8.70 0.70 8.78
N ASP A 56 9.69 0.17 8.07
CA ASP A 56 10.10 0.60 6.72
C ASP A 56 8.98 0.42 5.66
N HIS A 57 7.88 -0.22 6.01
CA HIS A 57 6.64 -0.24 5.24
C HIS A 57 5.52 0.56 5.92
N ASN A 58 4.73 1.26 5.11
CA ASN A 58 3.39 1.70 5.49
C ASN A 58 2.39 0.56 5.21
N PRO A 59 1.42 0.31 6.10
CA PRO A 59 0.39 -0.69 5.85
C PRO A 59 -0.43 -0.36 4.60
N VAL A 60 -0.71 -1.38 3.79
CA VAL A 60 -1.67 -1.28 2.67
C VAL A 60 -2.99 -1.94 3.06
N TYR A 61 -4.10 -1.37 2.61
CA TYR A 61 -5.43 -1.89 2.92
C TYR A 61 -6.32 -1.96 1.68
N MET A 62 -7.33 -2.82 1.76
CA MET A 62 -8.33 -3.03 0.72
C MET A 62 -9.71 -3.17 1.37
N THR A 63 -10.71 -2.51 0.79
CA THR A 63 -12.11 -2.76 1.07
C THR A 63 -12.69 -3.60 -0.07
N PHE A 64 -13.30 -4.73 0.28
CA PHE A 64 -13.81 -5.68 -0.70
C PHE A 64 -15.10 -6.35 -0.22
N LYS A 65 -15.78 -6.99 -1.17
CA LYS A 65 -16.94 -7.85 -0.95
C LYS A 65 -16.70 -9.20 -1.61
N LEU A 66 -17.10 -10.27 -0.94
CA LEU A 66 -17.19 -11.59 -1.56
C LEU A 66 -18.49 -11.72 -2.36
N ASN A 67 -18.35 -12.15 -3.60
CA ASN A 67 -19.45 -12.51 -4.48
C ASN A 67 -19.81 -13.98 -4.19
N GLY A 68 -21.05 -14.20 -3.76
CA GLY A 68 -21.62 -15.54 -3.57
C GLY A 68 -22.12 -16.13 -4.89
#